data_AF-A0A8T3LP72-F1
#
_entry.id   AF-A0A8T3LP72-F1
#
_cell.length_a   1.000
_cell.length_b   1.000
_cell.length_c   1.000
_cell.angle_alpha   90.00
_cell.angle_beta   90.00
_cell.angle_gamma   90.00
#
_symmetry.space_group_name_H-M   'P 1'
#
loop_
_entity.id
_entity.type
_entity.pdbx_description
1 polymer ?
#
loop_
_entity_poly.entity_id
_entity_poly.type
_entity_poly.pdbx_seq_one_letter_code
_entity_poly.pdbx_strand_id
1 'polypeptide(L)' 'TLLEAETETDRYISWPGQALAYMSGQREIEILRRRLEERDGDRFDLKAFHDAVLGHGSLPLATLRHELPGWVRPSSAEA' A
#
# COMPACT_ATOMS: atom_id res chain seq x y z
N THR A 1 6.05 -23.81 13.93
CA THR A 1 5.81 -25.01 14.77
C THR A 1 4.32 -25.33 14.79
N LEU A 2 3.88 -26.49 15.30
CA LEU A 2 2.45 -26.76 15.49
C LEU A 2 1.79 -25.70 16.41
N LEU A 3 2.52 -25.26 17.44
CA LEU A 3 2.11 -24.21 18.36
C LEU A 3 1.81 -22.87 17.66
N GLU A 4 2.66 -22.46 16.71
CA GLU A 4 2.42 -21.24 15.92
C GLU A 4 1.15 -21.35 15.06
N ALA A 5 0.91 -22.51 14.45
CA ALA A 5 -0.27 -22.71 13.60
C ALA A 5 -1.58 -22.65 14.40
N GLU A 6 -1.59 -23.25 15.59
CA GLU A 6 -2.73 -23.17 16.52
C GLU A 6 -2.95 -21.72 16.99
N THR A 7 -1.87 -21.03 17.39
CA THR A 7 -1.94 -19.64 17.84
C THR A 7 -2.51 -18.70 16.76
N GLU A 8 -2.08 -18.84 15.51
CA GLU A 8 -2.61 -18.04 14.40
C GLU A 8 -4.07 -18.39 14.10
N THR A 9 -4.44 -19.67 14.19
CA THR A 9 -5.83 -20.12 13.99
C THR A 9 -6.76 -19.48 15.03
N ASP A 10 -6.40 -19.53 16.31
CA ASP A 10 -7.18 -18.91 17.39
C ASP A 10 -7.28 -17.39 17.21
N ARG A 11 -6.20 -16.76 16.73
CA ARG A 11 -6.17 -15.33 16.42
C ARG A 11 -7.13 -14.96 15.30
N TYR A 12 -7.18 -15.76 14.23
CA TYR A 12 -8.11 -15.53 13.10
C TYR A 12 -9.57 -15.67 13.50
N ILE A 13 -9.87 -16.61 14.40
CA ILE A 13 -11.22 -16.79 14.97
C ILE A 13 -11.60 -15.59 15.84
N SER A 14 -10.69 -15.15 16.71
CA SER A 14 -10.94 -14.07 17.69
C SER A 14 -10.98 -12.68 17.06
N TRP A 15 -10.26 -12.47 15.95
CA TRP A 15 -10.21 -11.18 15.23
C TRP A 15 -10.45 -11.38 13.73
N PRO A 16 -11.72 -11.56 13.32
CA PRO A 16 -12.06 -11.87 11.94
C PRO A 16 -11.63 -10.74 11.00
N GLY A 17 -11.05 -11.11 9.86
CA GLY A 17 -10.65 -10.20 8.79
C GLY A 17 -9.30 -9.50 8.98
N GLN A 18 -8.70 -9.50 10.17
CA GLN A 18 -7.41 -8.83 10.40
C GLN A 18 -6.30 -9.42 9.51
N ALA A 19 -6.26 -10.74 9.37
CA ALA A 19 -5.24 -11.43 8.58
C ALA A 19 -5.33 -11.11 7.08
N LEU A 20 -6.51 -10.72 6.59
CA LEU A 20 -6.70 -10.32 5.20
C LEU A 20 -6.01 -8.98 4.91
N ALA A 21 -5.83 -8.11 5.92
CA ALA A 21 -5.27 -6.78 5.75
C ALA A 21 -3.87 -6.82 5.10
N TYR A 22 -3.06 -7.83 5.40
CA TYR A 22 -1.72 -8.00 4.80
C TYR A 22 -1.81 -8.16 3.28
N MET A 23 -2.55 -9.17 2.83
CA MET A 23 -2.65 -9.49 1.40
C MET A 23 -3.47 -8.44 0.65
N SER A 24 -4.56 -7.94 1.25
CA SER A 24 -5.38 -6.89 0.66
C SER A 24 -4.61 -5.58 0.49
N GLY A 25 -3.80 -5.19 1.48
CA GLY A 25 -2.97 -3.99 1.41
C GLY A 25 -1.85 -4.11 0.37
N GLN A 26 -1.10 -5.22 0.40
CA GLN A 26 -0.06 -5.49 -0.60
C GLN A 26 -0.62 -5.45 -2.02
N ARG A 27 -1.71 -6.18 -2.26
CA ARG A 27 -2.34 -6.28 -3.58
C ARG A 27 -2.79 -4.91 -4.10
N GLU A 28 -3.31 -4.05 -3.23
CA GLU A 28 -3.72 -2.70 -3.62
C GLU A 28 -2.53 -1.86 -4.10
N ILE A 29 -1.43 -1.89 -3.34
CA ILE A 29 -0.20 -1.15 -3.69
C ILE A 29 0.37 -1.66 -5.03
N GLU A 30 0.39 -2.98 -5.24
CA GLU A 30 0.85 -3.58 -6.51
C GLU A 30 -0.02 -3.20 -7.71
N ILE A 31 -1.35 -3.14 -7.53
CA ILE A 31 -2.28 -2.70 -8.58
C ILE A 31 -2.02 -1.24 -8.94
N LEU A 32 -1.86 -0.37 -7.94
CA LEU A 32 -1.61 1.05 -8.14
C LEU A 32 -0.25 1.28 -8.82
N ARG A 33 0.79 0.57 -8.39
CA ARG A 33 2.11 0.63 -9.04
C ARG A 33 2.01 0.30 -10.51
N ARG A 34 1.42 -0.84 -10.85
CA ARG A 34 1.27 -1.29 -12.25
C ARG A 34 0.50 -0.28 -13.09
N ARG A 35 -0.60 0.26 -12.55
CA ARG A 35 -1.40 1.27 -13.24
C ARG A 35 -0.60 2.53 -13.55
N LEU A 36 0.29 2.95 -12.64
CA LEU A 36 1.13 4.13 -12.82
C LEU A 36 2.31 3.86 -13.77
N GLU A 37 2.91 2.67 -13.68
CA GLU A 37 3.91 2.18 -14.64
C GLU A 37 3.33 2.19 -16.07
N GLU A 38 2.11 1.66 -16.26
CA GLU A 38 1.41 1.65 -17.55
C GLU A 38 1.04 3.06 -18.04
N ARG A 39 0.61 3.95 -17.14
CA ARG A 39 0.22 5.33 -17.48
C ARG A 39 1.41 6.20 -17.87
N ASP A 40 2.50 6.13 -17.09
CA ASP A 40 3.61 7.07 -17.18
C ASP A 40 4.78 6.55 -18.04
N GLY A 41 4.82 5.24 -18.31
CA GLY A 41 5.83 4.61 -19.16
C GLY A 41 7.25 4.96 -18.71
N ASP A 42 8.07 5.44 -19.64
CA ASP A 42 9.47 5.83 -19.38
C ASP A 42 9.63 6.97 -18.35
N ARG A 43 8.54 7.69 -18.03
CA ARG A 43 8.55 8.76 -17.01
C ARG A 43 8.23 8.24 -15.61
N PHE A 44 7.88 6.96 -15.46
CA PHE A 44 7.62 6.36 -14.16
C PHE A 44 8.92 6.32 -13.33
N ASP A 45 8.85 6.86 -12.12
CA ASP A 45 9.94 6.80 -11.14
C ASP A 45 9.48 6.01 -9.92
N LEU A 46 10.12 4.87 -9.68
CA LEU A 46 9.83 3.99 -8.54
C LEU A 46 10.10 4.68 -7.20
N LYS A 47 11.12 5.54 -7.12
CA LYS A 47 11.42 6.29 -5.90
C LYS A 47 10.30 7.28 -5.61
N ALA A 48 9.89 8.05 -6.61
CA ALA A 48 8.78 9.00 -6.47
C ALA A 48 7.46 8.29 -6.11
N PHE A 49 7.21 7.09 -6.66
CA PHE A 49 6.06 6.27 -6.26
C PHE A 49 6.10 5.89 -4.77
N HIS A 50 7.25 5.42 -4.26
CA HIS A 50 7.38 5.10 -2.83
C HIS A 50 7.25 6.32 -1.94
N ASP A 51 7.84 7.46 -2.33
CA ASP A 51 7.70 8.73 -1.62
C ASP A 51 6.23 9.14 -1.56
N ALA A 52 5.47 8.97 -2.65
CA ALA A 52 4.04 9.23 -2.70
C ALA A 52 3.26 8.30 -1.75
N VAL A 53 3.51 6.99 -1.80
CA VAL A 53 2.81 6.01 -0.95
C VAL A 53 3.06 6.29 0.54
N LEU A 54 4.31 6.56 0.92
CA LEU A 54 4.69 6.77 2.32
C LEU A 54 4.35 8.19 2.82
N GLY A 55 4.42 9.20 1.95
CA GLY A 55 4.20 10.60 2.29
C GLY A 55 2.79 10.93 2.76
N HIS A 56 1.79 10.11 2.41
CA HIS A 56 0.43 10.27 2.90
C HIS A 56 0.21 9.71 4.32
N GLY A 57 1.19 8.99 4.88
CA GLY A 57 1.02 8.27 6.13
C GLY A 57 0.04 7.09 6.01
N SER A 58 -0.58 6.71 7.13
CA SER A 58 -1.52 5.58 7.15
C SER A 58 -2.90 6.02 6.64
N LEU A 59 -3.26 5.56 5.45
CA LEU A 59 -4.56 5.81 4.82
C LEU A 59 -5.38 4.52 4.67
N PRO A 60 -6.72 4.60 4.72
CA PRO A 60 -7.58 3.55 4.20
C PRO A 60 -7.27 3.26 2.73
N LEU A 61 -7.34 1.99 2.31
CA LEU A 61 -7.02 1.58 0.94
C LEU A 61 -7.85 2.32 -0.13
N ALA A 62 -9.12 2.62 0.18
CA ALA A 62 -9.98 3.39 -0.71
C ALA A 62 -9.48 4.82 -0.93
N THR A 63 -8.99 5.47 0.13
CA THR A 63 -8.39 6.81 0.07
C THR A 63 -7.07 6.76 -0.68
N LEU A 64 -6.19 5.81 -0.36
CA LEU A 64 -4.92 5.63 -1.09
C LEU A 64 -5.16 5.48 -2.60
N ARG A 65 -6.15 4.68 -2.99
CA ARG A 65 -6.53 4.46 -4.39
C ARG A 65 -7.00 5.74 -5.09
N HIS A 66 -7.64 6.64 -4.36
CA HIS A 66 -8.15 7.91 -4.88
C HIS A 66 -7.03 8.95 -5.02
N GLU A 67 -6.20 9.11 -3.98
CA GLU A 67 -5.21 10.19 -3.89
C GLU A 67 -3.94 9.90 -4.69
N LEU A 68 -3.43 8.66 -4.63
CA LEU A 68 -2.10 8.33 -5.17
C LEU A 68 -1.94 8.66 -6.67
N PRO A 69 -2.91 8.40 -7.56
CA PRO A 69 -2.76 8.75 -8.98
C PRO A 69 -2.66 10.25 -9.26
N GLY A 70 -3.20 11.10 -8.38
CA GLY A 70 -3.18 12.56 -8.50
C GLY A 70 -2.04 13.23 -7.74
N TRP A 71 -1.26 12.48 -6.98
CA TRP A 71 -0.22 13.04 -6.14
C TRP A 71 0.88 13.71 -6.98
N VAL A 72 1.13 14.97 -6.67
CA VAL A 72 2.26 15.74 -7.18
C VAL A 72 3.19 15.94 -6.00
N ARG A 73 4.47 15.55 -6.15
CA ARG A 73 5.47 15.76 -5.10
C ARG A 73 5.44 17.24 -4.69
N PRO A 74 5.26 17.56 -3.40
CA PRO A 74 5.48 18.92 -2.95
C PRO A 74 6.88 19.34 -3.39
N SER A 75 7.01 20.49 -4.04
CA SER A 75 8.32 21.06 -4.36
C SER A 75 9.07 21.19 -3.04
N SER A 76 10.07 20.33 -2.85
CA SER A 76 11.03 20.44 -1.76
C SER A 76 11.95 21.61 -2.07
N ALA A 77 11.39 22.83 -1.98
CA ALA A 77 12.12 23.92 -1.40
C ALA A 77 12.07 23.65 0.11
N GLU A 78 13.26 23.49 0.69
CA GLU A 78 13.54 23.34 2.13
C GLU A 78 13.77 21.91 2.65
N ALA A 79 15.02 21.74 3.12
CA ALA A 79 15.66 20.72 3.95
C ALA A 79 16.02 19.36 3.32
#